data_AF-A0A7C3FPJ7-F1
#
_entry.id   AF-A0A7C3FPJ7-F1
#
_cell.length_a   1.000
_cell.length_b   1.000
_cell.length_c   1.000
_cell.angle_alpha   90.00
_cell.angle_beta   90.00
_cell.angle_gamma   90.00
#
_symmetry.space_group_name_H-M   'P 1'
#
loop_
_entity.id
_entity.type
_entity.pdbx_description
1 polymer ?
#
loop_
_entity_poly.entity_id
_entity_poly.type
_entity_poly.pdbx_seq_one_letter_code
_entity_poly.pdbx_strand_id
1 'polypeptide(L)'
;MRKHRKDEQEFLENIDRLIAGEEVSISDDADDDLRASIEFSRRLSGIHSGPSSEFKERLKSRLLMKLTEQEVAARQKVEKNRFWDILGKLIPQSPVWRTATVTAVMLIAVVSVLWRTGLFTGTQV
;
A
#
# COMPACT_ATOMS: atom_id res chain seq x y z
N MET A 1 14.05 -1.44 38.01
CA MET A 1 13.86 -1.25 36.56
C MET A 1 14.41 -2.37 35.66
N ARG A 2 15.53 -3.05 36.00
CA ARG A 2 16.06 -4.15 35.14
C ARG A 2 15.31 -5.48 35.28
N LYS A 3 14.72 -5.79 36.45
CA LYS A 3 13.97 -7.03 36.70
C LYS A 3 12.71 -7.12 35.82
N HIS A 4 11.89 -6.07 35.86
CA HIS A 4 10.64 -5.97 35.10
C HIS A 4 10.74 -6.20 33.58
N ARG A 5 11.86 -5.83 32.94
CA ARG A 5 12.06 -6.11 31.50
C ARG A 5 12.40 -7.56 31.21
N LYS A 6 13.10 -8.23 32.13
CA LYS A 6 13.42 -9.65 31.99
C LYS A 6 12.15 -10.47 32.12
N ASP A 7 11.32 -10.15 33.10
CA ASP A 7 10.04 -10.82 33.35
C ASP A 7 9.07 -10.64 32.17
N GLU A 8 9.03 -9.44 31.57
CA GLU A 8 8.25 -9.16 30.36
C GLU A 8 8.77 -9.92 29.13
N GLN A 9 10.08 -10.01 28.97
CA GLN A 9 10.68 -10.77 27.87
C GLN A 9 10.43 -12.28 28.01
N GLU A 10 10.58 -12.81 29.22
CA GLU A 10 10.28 -14.21 29.55
C GLU A 10 8.79 -14.51 29.37
N PHE A 11 7.90 -13.58 29.70
CA PHE A 11 6.48 -13.70 29.38
C PHE A 11 6.23 -13.86 27.88
N LEU A 12 6.75 -12.93 27.06
CA LEU A 12 6.52 -12.94 25.61
C LEU A 12 7.04 -14.21 24.96
N GLU A 13 8.24 -14.64 25.33
CA GLU A 13 8.85 -15.87 24.82
C GLU A 13 8.03 -17.11 25.20
N ASN A 14 7.52 -17.15 26.43
CA ASN A 14 6.65 -18.24 26.88
C ASN A 14 5.30 -18.24 26.16
N ILE A 15 4.73 -17.07 25.85
CA ILE A 15 3.49 -16.96 25.07
C ILE A 15 3.70 -17.45 23.63
N ASP A 16 4.78 -17.04 22.97
CA ASP A 16 5.08 -17.47 21.60
C ASP A 16 5.25 -19.00 21.52
N ARG A 17 5.98 -19.59 22.47
CA ARG A 17 6.15 -21.06 22.57
C ARG A 17 4.82 -21.76 22.84
N LEU A 18 4.00 -21.21 23.72
CA LEU A 18 2.68 -21.74 24.02
C LEU A 18 1.73 -21.71 22.80
N ILE A 19 1.77 -20.63 22.01
CA ILE A 19 0.99 -20.50 20.77
C ILE A 19 1.49 -21.48 19.70
N ALA A 20 2.80 -21.74 19.66
CA ALA A 20 3.40 -22.76 18.80
C ALA A 20 3.05 -24.21 19.20
N GLY A 21 2.43 -24.40 20.37
CA GLY A 21 2.09 -25.72 20.91
C GLY A 21 3.25 -26.43 21.61
N GLU A 22 4.31 -25.70 21.95
CA GLU A 22 5.43 -26.22 22.74
C GLU A 22 5.12 -26.23 24.24
N GLU A 23 5.76 -27.15 24.97
CA GLU A 23 5.65 -27.19 26.42
C GLU A 23 6.50 -26.10 27.07
N VAL A 24 5.84 -25.25 27.85
CA VAL A 24 6.44 -24.13 28.57
C VAL A 24 6.61 -24.51 30.03
N SER A 25 7.85 -24.53 30.52
CA SER A 25 8.15 -24.66 31.95
C SER A 25 8.37 -23.29 32.57
N ILE A 26 7.55 -22.92 33.55
CA ILE A 26 7.71 -21.67 34.28
C ILE A 26 8.85 -21.85 35.30
N SER A 27 9.78 -20.90 35.36
CA SER A 27 10.90 -20.94 36.29
C SER A 27 10.43 -20.83 37.76
N ASP A 28 11.16 -21.47 38.67
CA ASP A 28 10.81 -21.44 40.10
C ASP A 28 11.02 -20.05 40.75
N ASP A 29 11.76 -19.17 40.07
CA ASP A 29 12.04 -17.78 40.45
C ASP A 29 11.07 -16.76 39.81
N ALA A 30 10.12 -17.23 38.99
CA ALA A 30 9.12 -16.38 38.35
C ALA A 30 8.16 -15.77 39.39
N ASP A 31 7.83 -14.50 39.17
CA ASP A 31 6.85 -13.78 39.99
C ASP A 31 5.45 -14.43 39.89
N ASP A 32 4.66 -14.31 40.95
CA ASP A 32 3.34 -14.95 41.03
C ASP A 32 2.38 -14.40 39.96
N ASP A 33 2.49 -13.12 39.62
CA ASP A 33 1.74 -12.48 38.54
C ASP A 33 2.12 -13.04 37.16
N LEU A 34 3.41 -13.32 36.95
CA LEU A 34 3.91 -13.92 35.71
C LEU A 34 3.39 -15.35 35.56
N ARG A 35 3.42 -16.13 36.64
CA ARG A 35 2.88 -17.50 36.69
C ARG A 35 1.40 -17.54 36.35
N ALA A 36 0.60 -16.69 37.00
CA ALA A 36 -0.84 -16.62 36.77
C ALA A 36 -1.17 -16.26 35.32
N SER A 37 -0.39 -15.34 34.72
CA SER A 37 -0.57 -14.90 33.33
C SER A 37 -0.24 -16.00 32.31
N ILE A 38 0.81 -16.79 32.55
CA ILE A 38 1.15 -17.95 31.70
C ILE A 38 0.12 -19.07 31.86
N GLU A 39 -0.34 -19.35 33.08
CA GLU A 39 -1.37 -20.37 33.30
C GLU A 39 -2.70 -20.01 32.61
N PHE A 40 -3.11 -18.75 32.73
CA PHE A 40 -4.29 -18.23 32.02
C PHE A 40 -4.16 -18.42 30.51
N SER A 41 -2.99 -18.07 29.95
CA SER A 41 -2.72 -18.22 28.53
C SER A 41 -2.75 -19.68 28.09
N ARG A 42 -2.23 -20.61 28.91
CA ARG A 42 -2.27 -22.06 28.65
C ARG A 42 -3.70 -22.60 28.59
N ARG A 43 -4.57 -22.12 29.47
CA ARG A 43 -6.00 -22.47 29.41
C ARG A 43 -6.65 -21.91 28.15
N LEU A 44 -6.29 -20.69 27.75
CA LEU A 44 -6.80 -20.06 26.54
C LEU A 44 -6.37 -20.81 25.26
N SER A 45 -5.11 -21.24 25.17
CA SER A 45 -4.62 -22.00 24.02
C SER A 45 -5.29 -23.37 23.90
N GLY A 46 -5.60 -24.02 25.03
CA GLY A 46 -6.39 -25.27 25.04
C GLY A 46 -7.84 -25.12 24.56
N ILE A 47 -8.41 -23.92 24.67
CA ILE A 47 -9.78 -23.62 24.19
C ILE A 47 -9.77 -23.25 22.70
N HIS A 48 -8.63 -22.78 22.17
CA HIS A 48 -8.56 -22.31 20.79
C HIS A 48 -8.47 -23.50 19.81
N SER A 49 -9.63 -24.03 19.42
CA SER A 49 -9.73 -24.80 18.18
C SER A 49 -9.26 -23.87 17.06
N GLY A 50 -8.16 -24.24 16.38
CA GLY A 50 -7.56 -23.41 15.35
C GLY A 50 -8.58 -22.89 14.31
N PRO A 51 -8.21 -21.88 13.50
CA PRO A 51 -9.16 -21.21 12.63
C PRO A 51 -9.92 -22.20 11.76
N SER A 52 -11.24 -22.00 11.64
CA SER A 52 -12.11 -22.88 10.87
C SER A 52 -11.58 -23.05 9.44
N SER A 53 -11.84 -24.20 8.82
CA SER A 53 -11.40 -24.47 7.44
C SER A 53 -11.88 -23.36 6.49
N GLU A 54 -13.11 -22.91 6.68
CA GLU A 54 -13.69 -21.81 5.90
C GLU A 54 -12.92 -20.48 6.08
N PHE A 55 -12.48 -20.17 7.30
CA PHE A 55 -11.67 -18.96 7.53
C PHE A 55 -10.31 -19.05 6.82
N LYS A 56 -9.65 -20.22 6.87
CA LYS A 56 -8.37 -20.43 6.18
C LYS A 56 -8.52 -20.26 4.67
N GLU A 57 -9.57 -20.82 4.08
CA GLU A 57 -9.86 -20.68 2.65
C GLU A 57 -10.17 -19.23 2.25
N ARG A 58 -11.00 -18.54 3.04
CA ARG A 58 -11.31 -17.11 2.84
C ARG A 58 -10.07 -16.22 2.98
N LEU A 59 -9.14 -16.56 3.89
CA LEU A 59 -7.91 -15.81 4.06
C LEU A 59 -6.96 -16.03 2.88
N LYS A 60 -6.81 -17.28 2.45
CA LYS A 60 -6.00 -17.65 1.27
C LYS A 60 -6.51 -16.95 0.02
N SER A 61 -7.82 -16.95 -0.23
CA SER A 61 -8.39 -16.27 -1.39
C SER A 61 -8.17 -14.76 -1.35
N ARG A 62 -8.32 -14.12 -0.17
CA ARG A 62 -8.03 -12.69 0.01
C ARG A 62 -6.55 -12.35 -0.21
N LEU A 63 -5.63 -13.18 0.26
CA LEU A 63 -4.19 -13.00 0.06
C LEU A 63 -3.81 -13.12 -1.41
N LEU A 64 -4.30 -14.15 -2.11
CA LEU A 64 -4.06 -14.32 -3.54
C LEU A 64 -4.63 -13.14 -4.33
N MET A 65 -5.85 -12.70 -4.00
CA MET A 65 -6.46 -11.53 -4.63
C MET A 65 -5.61 -10.27 -4.44
N LYS A 66 -5.15 -9.99 -3.21
CA LYS A 66 -4.28 -8.83 -2.93
C LYS A 66 -2.94 -8.90 -3.66
N LEU A 67 -2.33 -10.08 -3.80
CA LEU A 67 -1.11 -10.24 -4.57
C LEU A 67 -1.33 -9.93 -6.04
N THR A 68 -2.41 -10.47 -6.63
CA THR A 68 -2.75 -10.18 -8.03
C THR A 68 -3.06 -8.69 -8.25
N GLU A 69 -3.74 -8.05 -7.30
CA GLU A 69 -4.04 -6.61 -7.36
C GLU A 69 -2.76 -5.78 -7.28
N GLN A 70 -1.82 -6.14 -6.40
CA GLN A 70 -0.53 -5.47 -6.30
C GLN A 70 0.33 -5.65 -7.56
N GLU A 71 0.35 -6.84 -8.15
CA GLU A 71 1.07 -7.08 -9.41
C GLU A 71 0.50 -6.26 -10.57
N VAL A 72 -0.83 -6.20 -10.69
CA VAL A 72 -1.50 -5.38 -11.71
C VAL A 72 -1.22 -3.89 -11.47
N ALA A 73 -1.34 -3.42 -10.23
CA ALA A 73 -1.06 -2.03 -9.88
C ALA A 73 0.42 -1.65 -10.12
N ALA A 74 1.36 -2.57 -9.84
CA ALA A 74 2.77 -2.36 -10.12
C ALA A 74 3.04 -2.26 -11.64
N ARG A 75 2.45 -3.16 -12.45
CA ARG A 75 2.55 -3.11 -13.91
C ARG A 75 1.97 -1.82 -14.48
N GLN A 76 0.79 -1.40 -14.03
CA GLN A 76 0.17 -0.14 -14.46
C GLN A 76 1.01 1.09 -14.09
N LYS A 77 1.62 1.11 -12.89
CA LYS A 77 2.54 2.19 -12.50
C LYS A 77 3.77 2.25 -13.40
N VAL A 78 4.34 1.09 -13.76
CA VAL A 78 5.49 1.02 -14.68
C VAL A 78 5.11 1.49 -16.08
N GLU A 79 3.95 1.06 -16.62
CA GLU A 79 3.48 1.52 -17.93
C GLU A 79 3.18 3.02 -17.95
N LYS A 80 2.52 3.53 -16.90
CA LYS A 80 2.24 4.97 -16.77
C LYS A 80 3.55 5.77 -16.71
N ASN A 81 4.51 5.35 -15.90
CA ASN A 81 5.81 6.02 -15.83
C ASN A 81 6.56 5.97 -17.17
N ARG A 82 6.50 4.83 -17.89
CA ARG A 82 7.13 4.71 -19.21
C ARG A 82 6.50 5.64 -20.24
N PHE A 83 5.17 5.80 -20.22
CA PHE A 83 4.47 6.76 -21.07
C PHE A 83 4.87 8.20 -20.76
N TRP A 84 4.95 8.59 -19.49
CA TRP A 84 5.39 9.93 -19.08
C TRP A 84 6.87 10.18 -19.39
N ASP A 85 7.73 9.17 -19.30
CA ASP A 85 9.14 9.26 -19.71
C ASP A 85 9.29 9.48 -21.22
N ILE A 86 8.48 8.81 -22.03
CA ILE A 86 8.48 9.01 -23.50
C ILE A 86 7.96 10.40 -23.84
N LEU A 87 6.87 10.85 -23.22
CA LEU A 87 6.36 12.21 -23.41
C LEU A 87 7.37 13.27 -22.95
N GLY A 88 8.05 13.04 -21.83
CA GLY A 88 9.10 13.93 -21.31
C GLY A 88 10.29 14.02 -22.26
N LYS A 89 10.63 12.94 -22.97
CA LYS A 89 11.66 12.95 -24.01
C LYS A 89 11.23 13.65 -25.31
N LEU A 90 9.93 13.64 -25.62
CA LEU A 90 9.38 14.34 -26.81
C LEU A 90 9.22 15.85 -26.60
N ILE A 91 9.19 16.32 -25.34
CA ILE A 91 9.14 17.75 -25.01
C ILE A 91 10.56 18.19 -24.64
N PRO A 92 11.39 18.62 -25.62
CA PRO A 92 12.67 19.20 -25.28
C PRO A 92 12.41 20.46 -24.44
N GLN A 93 12.95 20.50 -23.22
CA GLN A 93 12.93 21.66 -22.30
C GLN A 93 13.73 22.87 -22.82
N SER A 94 13.74 23.09 -24.13
CA SER A 94 14.37 24.25 -24.73
C SER A 94 13.42 25.45 -24.68
N PRO A 95 13.95 26.67 -24.41
CA PRO A 95 13.14 27.90 -24.37
C PRO A 95 12.44 28.20 -25.70
N VAL A 96 12.91 27.63 -26.81
CA VAL A 96 12.32 27.76 -28.15
C VAL A 96 10.90 27.19 -28.24
N TRP A 97 10.64 26.06 -27.55
CA TRP A 97 9.31 25.46 -27.57
C TRP A 97 8.28 26.31 -26.84
N ARG A 98 8.66 27.01 -25.76
CA ARG A 98 7.77 27.96 -25.06
C ARG A 98 7.32 29.07 -26.00
N THR A 99 8.25 29.62 -26.79
CA THR A 99 7.91 30.63 -27.79
C THR A 99 6.98 30.05 -28.86
N ALA A 100 7.25 28.84 -29.36
CA ALA A 100 6.39 28.19 -30.33
C ALA A 100 4.97 27.92 -29.79
N THR A 101 4.84 27.46 -28.53
CA THR A 101 3.53 27.18 -27.93
C THR A 101 2.74 28.46 -27.71
N VAL A 102 3.38 29.51 -27.20
CA VAL A 102 2.73 30.82 -27.00
C VAL A 102 2.28 31.40 -28.33
N THR A 103 3.12 31.32 -29.37
CA THR A 103 2.77 31.82 -30.71
C THR A 103 1.62 31.01 -31.32
N ALA A 104 1.64 29.67 -31.20
CA ALA A 104 0.57 28.81 -31.68
C ALA A 104 -0.76 29.05 -30.94
N VAL A 105 -0.73 29.15 -29.62
CA VAL A 105 -1.92 29.46 -28.80
C VAL A 105 -2.47 30.84 -29.15
N MET A 106 -1.60 31.82 -29.37
CA MET A 106 -2.02 33.17 -29.76
C MET A 106 -2.65 33.19 -31.15
N LEU A 107 -2.11 32.45 -32.12
CA LEU A 107 -2.73 32.28 -33.45
C LEU A 107 -4.10 31.62 -33.35
N ILE A 108 -4.23 30.54 -32.56
CA ILE A 108 -5.51 29.86 -32.34
C ILE A 108 -6.52 30.80 -31.68
N ALA A 109 -6.11 31.57 -30.66
CA ALA A 109 -6.97 32.52 -29.98
C ALA A 109 -7.45 33.63 -30.94
N VAL A 110 -6.56 34.16 -31.78
CA VAL A 110 -6.89 35.15 -32.82
C VAL A 110 -7.89 34.57 -33.81
N VAL A 111 -7.63 33.39 -34.37
CA VAL A 111 -8.57 32.69 -35.29
C VAL A 111 -9.91 32.42 -34.62
N SER A 112 -9.92 31.99 -33.36
CA SER A 112 -11.15 31.72 -32.59
C SER A 112 -11.97 33.00 -32.37
N VAL A 113 -11.31 34.11 -32.05
CA VAL A 113 -11.97 35.41 -31.89
C VAL A 113 -12.53 35.88 -33.23
N LEU A 114 -11.75 35.79 -34.32
CA LEU A 114 -12.17 36.16 -35.68
C LEU A 114 -13.37 35.33 -36.16
N TRP A 115 -13.41 34.03 -35.84
CA TRP A 115 -14.57 33.17 -36.09
C TRP A 115 -15.79 33.59 -35.26
N ARG A 116 -15.59 33.88 -33.97
CA ARG A 116 -16.69 34.31 -33.07
C ARG A 116 -17.24 35.68 -33.42
N THR A 117 -16.43 36.58 -33.97
CA THR A 117 -16.84 37.91 -34.43
C THR A 117 -17.39 37.90 -35.87
N GLY A 118 -17.49 36.74 -36.53
CA GLY A 118 -18.16 36.60 -37.84
C GLY A 118 -17.41 37.22 -39.02
N LEU A 119 -16.11 37.51 -38.89
CA LEU A 119 -15.32 38.18 -39.94
C LEU A 119 -15.00 37.25 -41.13
N PHE A 120 -15.08 35.93 -40.95
CA PHE A 120 -14.85 34.95 -42.02
C PHE A 120 -16.13 34.44 -42.71
N THR A 121 -17.31 34.89 -42.28
CA THR A 121 -18.60 34.54 -42.92
C THR A 121 -19.07 35.56 -43.96
N GLY A 122 -18.31 36.64 -44.19
CA GLY A 122 -18.67 37.72 -45.11
C GLY A 122 -17.78 37.79 -46.35
N THR A 123 -17.75 36.75 -47.19
CA THR A 123 -17.35 36.84 -48.62
C THR A 123 -17.66 35.53 -49.34
N GLN A 124 -18.95 35.27 -49.54
CA GLN A 124 -19.42 34.51 -50.71
C GLN A 124 -20.47 35.36 -51.43
N VAL A 125 -20.02 36.02 -52.50
CA VAL A 125 -20.80 36.36 -53.70
C VAL A 125 -19.91 36.02 -54.88
#